data_AF-U4UZS4-F1
#
_entry.id   AF-U4UZS4-F1
#
_cell.length_a   1.000
_cell.length_b   1.000
_cell.length_c   1.000
_cell.angle_alpha   90.00
_cell.angle_beta   90.00
_cell.angle_gamma   90.00
#
_symmetry.space_group_name_H-M   'P 1'
#
loop_
_entity.id
_entity.type
_entity.pdbx_description
1 polymer ?
#
loop_
_entity_poly.entity_id
_entity_poly.type
_entity_poly.pdbx_seq_one_letter_code
_entity_poly.pdbx_strand_id
1 'polypeptide(L)'
;LDNAIRLNQHDIGDVDCQIKIDFRILVPTVGNQETSLLTNFIEVGHKEVLEHPLCETFLLLKWRKIRHFFFFSLLYQTVFVKLFSFYIQGVYLKDCPSARRFNSKKTCLADDIYMDIGYCLIGLNVLLMFKELFQILHSWKTYILEWENYLQWGIIISVFCCVQPMYQMNIREYVFTWQHHVAAASVFLAWVELMMIVARFPTFGVYVQMFTTVSINFFKFMCAYLCLIIAFTLCFGVIFANYPAFKQLQFAFIKVIIMMSGELEYEDVFYSDKYEIKYPYTAHIAYLVFVILVTIVLSNLMVGMAVNDIQGLQKSANLDRLVRLVRLMAHLESMLFSNLLKWVPLKVLVFLHSSALLLKSQRDFTLNIRPNDPRENKIPKNFIENAFRLAVAKNPHQSKSSSKTGNSKKKLRNMEQIEQELTAEMTRIIKHKLEKVKLELRDN
;
A
#
# COMPACT_ATOMS: atom_id res chain seq x y z
N LEU A 1 15.48 8.37 -26.04
CA LEU A 1 14.09 8.81 -25.76
C LEU A 1 13.93 10.32 -26.04
N ASP A 2 14.98 11.09 -25.85
CA ASP A 2 15.07 12.55 -26.06
C ASP A 2 14.72 13.00 -27.50
N ASN A 3 14.84 12.12 -28.49
CA ASN A 3 14.45 12.37 -29.89
C ASN A 3 12.93 12.38 -30.14
N ALA A 4 12.16 11.82 -29.21
CA ALA A 4 10.70 11.81 -29.28
C ALA A 4 10.06 13.11 -28.75
N ILE A 5 10.80 13.96 -28.04
CA ILE A 5 10.32 15.27 -27.58
C ILE A 5 10.89 16.33 -28.52
N ARG A 6 10.01 17.06 -29.21
CA ARG A 6 10.37 18.06 -30.21
C ARG A 6 9.68 19.38 -29.90
N LEU A 7 10.43 20.47 -30.01
CA LEU A 7 9.88 21.82 -30.03
C LEU A 7 9.49 22.17 -31.47
N ASN A 8 8.34 22.83 -31.63
CA ASN A 8 8.01 23.48 -32.89
C ASN A 8 8.98 24.65 -33.18
N GLN A 9 8.99 25.13 -34.42
CA GLN A 9 9.92 26.16 -34.89
C GLN A 9 9.69 27.56 -34.29
N HIS A 10 8.68 27.75 -33.45
CA HIS A 10 8.40 29.04 -32.79
C HIS A 10 9.35 29.31 -31.62
N ASP A 11 9.57 30.59 -31.33
CA ASP A 11 10.46 31.01 -30.25
C ASP A 11 9.94 30.56 -28.89
N ILE A 12 10.87 30.25 -27.98
CA ILE A 12 10.63 29.63 -26.67
C ILE A 12 9.70 30.47 -25.78
N GLY A 13 9.66 31.79 -25.99
CA GLY A 13 8.82 32.73 -25.25
C GLY A 13 7.44 32.98 -25.86
N ASP A 14 7.14 32.41 -27.03
CA ASP A 14 5.87 32.61 -27.72
C ASP A 14 4.75 31.79 -27.06
N VAL A 15 3.53 32.34 -27.04
CA VAL A 15 2.32 31.64 -26.58
C VAL A 15 2.00 30.46 -27.50
N ASP A 16 2.37 30.57 -28.78
CA ASP A 16 2.18 29.52 -29.78
C ASP A 16 3.30 28.48 -29.80
N CYS A 17 4.31 28.60 -28.92
CA CYS A 17 5.30 27.55 -28.72
C CYS A 17 4.59 26.23 -28.35
N GLN A 18 4.89 25.16 -29.07
CA GLN A 18 4.30 23.84 -28.85
C GLN A 18 5.39 22.79 -28.67
N ILE A 19 5.22 21.97 -27.64
CA ILE A 19 6.00 20.76 -27.39
C ILE A 19 5.23 19.60 -28.00
N LYS A 20 5.85 18.90 -28.93
CA LYS A 20 5.35 17.67 -29.52
C LYS A 20 6.05 16.49 -28.87
N ILE A 21 5.27 15.64 -28.21
CA ILE A 21 5.73 14.41 -27.56
C ILE A 21 5.28 13.23 -28.43
N ASP A 22 6.23 12.43 -28.92
CA ASP A 22 5.97 11.27 -29.78
C ASP A 22 6.15 9.95 -29.02
N PHE A 23 5.06 9.19 -28.85
CA PHE A 23 5.02 7.92 -28.14
C PHE A 23 5.37 6.70 -29.01
N ARG A 24 5.66 6.87 -30.32
CA ARG A 24 5.97 5.75 -31.24
C ARG A 24 7.13 4.87 -30.79
N ILE A 25 8.10 5.46 -30.10
CA ILE A 25 9.27 4.73 -29.58
C ILE A 25 8.86 3.78 -28.45
N LEU A 26 7.85 4.17 -27.64
CA LEU A 26 7.38 3.36 -26.52
C LEU A 26 6.37 2.29 -26.95
N VAL A 27 5.55 2.61 -27.96
CA VAL A 27 4.53 1.71 -28.50
C VAL A 27 4.77 1.55 -30.01
N PRO A 28 5.61 0.60 -30.45
CA PRO A 28 5.94 0.47 -31.87
C PRO A 28 4.76 0.00 -32.74
N THR A 29 3.80 -0.70 -32.15
CA THR A 29 2.59 -1.21 -32.83
C THR A 29 1.34 -0.90 -32.01
N VAL A 30 0.27 -0.47 -32.70
CA VAL A 30 -1.06 -0.32 -32.08
C VAL A 30 -1.59 -1.71 -31.73
N GLY A 31 -1.92 -1.97 -30.48
CA GLY A 31 -2.39 -3.28 -30.06
C GLY A 31 -2.44 -3.49 -28.55
N ASN A 32 -2.65 -4.74 -28.16
CA ASN A 32 -3.08 -5.17 -26.82
C ASN A 32 -2.01 -5.06 -25.70
N GLN A 33 -0.83 -4.49 -25.97
CA GLN A 33 0.33 -4.53 -25.05
C GLN A 33 1.17 -3.24 -25.07
N GLU A 34 0.53 -2.10 -24.88
CA GLU A 34 1.19 -0.79 -24.88
C GLU A 34 2.21 -0.61 -23.73
N THR A 35 2.18 -1.41 -22.65
CA THR A 35 3.19 -1.37 -21.57
C THR A 35 4.32 -2.40 -21.68
N SER A 36 4.29 -3.29 -22.67
CA SER A 36 5.28 -4.38 -22.82
C SER A 36 6.73 -3.90 -22.76
N LEU A 37 7.06 -2.85 -23.52
CA LEU A 37 8.41 -2.29 -23.58
C LEU A 37 8.88 -1.69 -22.24
N LEU A 38 7.96 -1.09 -21.47
CA LEU A 38 8.26 -0.58 -20.13
C LEU A 38 8.49 -1.71 -19.13
N THR A 39 7.73 -2.80 -19.23
CA THR A 39 7.94 -4.01 -18.42
C THR A 39 9.29 -4.64 -18.73
N ASN A 40 9.68 -4.72 -20.00
CA ASN A 40 10.99 -5.24 -20.39
C ASN A 40 12.15 -4.41 -19.79
N PHE A 41 12.05 -3.07 -19.73
CA PHE A 41 13.06 -2.25 -19.06
C PHE A 41 13.17 -2.56 -17.56
N ILE A 42 12.06 -2.88 -16.91
CA ILE A 42 12.05 -3.27 -15.49
C ILE A 42 12.70 -4.64 -15.31
N GLU A 43 12.42 -5.60 -16.19
CA GLU A 43 12.96 -6.97 -16.15
C GLU A 43 14.46 -7.00 -16.42
N VAL A 44 14.95 -6.19 -17.37
CA VAL A 44 16.39 -6.05 -17.67
C VAL A 44 17.14 -5.27 -16.58
N GLY A 45 16.42 -4.57 -15.70
CA GLY A 45 17.00 -3.85 -14.54
C GLY A 45 17.26 -2.35 -14.77
N HIS A 46 16.99 -1.83 -15.97
CA HIS A 46 17.13 -0.39 -16.30
C HIS A 46 15.89 0.42 -15.91
N LYS A 47 15.50 0.35 -14.63
CA LYS A 47 14.30 1.03 -14.11
C LYS A 47 14.41 2.55 -14.19
N GLU A 48 15.61 3.11 -14.05
CA GLU A 48 15.90 4.56 -14.08
C GLU A 48 15.37 5.25 -15.35
N VAL A 49 15.27 4.51 -16.46
CA VAL A 49 14.70 4.98 -17.73
C VAL A 49 13.23 5.44 -17.58
N LEU A 50 12.51 4.94 -16.57
CA LEU A 50 11.14 5.34 -16.26
C LEU A 50 11.03 6.79 -15.77
N GLU A 51 12.09 7.35 -15.18
CA GLU A 51 12.11 8.75 -14.73
C GLU A 51 12.22 9.74 -15.89
N HIS A 52 12.51 9.26 -17.10
CA HIS A 52 12.53 10.10 -18.29
C HIS A 52 11.12 10.72 -18.53
N PRO A 53 11.00 12.04 -18.79
CA PRO A 53 9.73 12.75 -18.85
C PRO A 53 8.74 12.20 -19.90
N LEU A 54 9.25 11.57 -20.97
CA LEU A 54 8.42 10.83 -21.94
C LEU A 54 7.66 9.66 -21.30
N CYS A 55 8.35 8.84 -20.51
CA CYS A 55 7.79 7.68 -19.84
C CYS A 55 6.80 8.12 -18.75
N GLU A 56 7.17 9.14 -17.97
CA GLU A 56 6.32 9.68 -16.91
C GLU A 56 5.00 10.25 -17.48
N THR A 57 5.10 11.01 -18.58
CA THR A 57 3.93 11.58 -19.26
C THR A 57 3.04 10.49 -19.85
N PHE A 58 3.63 9.47 -20.49
CA PHE A 58 2.90 8.32 -21.02
C PHE A 58 2.13 7.58 -19.90
N LEU A 59 2.79 7.29 -18.79
CA LEU A 59 2.19 6.60 -17.64
C LEU A 59 1.06 7.42 -17.01
N LEU A 60 1.21 8.74 -16.90
CA LEU A 60 0.16 9.60 -16.36
C LEU A 60 -1.10 9.59 -17.23
N LEU A 61 -0.93 9.70 -18.55
CA LEU A 61 -2.05 9.68 -19.50
C LEU A 61 -2.76 8.33 -19.49
N LYS A 62 -2.00 7.24 -19.48
CA LYS A 62 -2.52 5.88 -19.41
C LYS A 62 -3.24 5.61 -18.09
N TRP A 63 -2.66 6.03 -16.97
CA TRP A 63 -3.29 5.95 -15.66
C TRP A 63 -4.66 6.65 -15.65
N ARG A 64 -4.77 7.84 -16.27
CA ARG A 64 -6.04 8.59 -16.31
C ARG A 64 -7.16 7.83 -17.03
N LYS A 65 -6.83 6.99 -18.01
CA LYS A 65 -7.79 6.11 -18.69
C LYS A 65 -8.17 4.93 -17.82
N ILE A 66 -7.17 4.20 -17.33
CA ILE A 66 -7.37 2.92 -16.63
C ILE A 66 -7.90 3.10 -15.20
N ARG A 67 -7.71 4.26 -14.56
CA ARG A 67 -8.08 4.50 -13.14
C ARG A 67 -9.52 4.16 -12.77
N HIS A 68 -10.47 4.22 -13.71
CA HIS A 68 -11.87 3.88 -13.45
C HIS A 68 -12.05 2.41 -13.07
N PHE A 69 -11.27 1.48 -13.64
CA PHE A 69 -11.29 0.07 -13.26
C PHE A 69 -10.81 -0.13 -11.83
N PHE A 70 -9.76 0.60 -11.42
CA PHE A 70 -9.28 0.58 -10.04
C PHE A 70 -10.31 1.13 -9.07
N PHE A 71 -10.98 2.23 -9.41
CA PHE A 71 -12.06 2.76 -8.56
C PHE A 71 -13.24 1.81 -8.46
N PHE A 72 -13.62 1.12 -9.54
CA PHE A 72 -14.67 0.10 -9.49
C PHE A 72 -14.28 -1.06 -8.58
N SER A 73 -13.05 -1.58 -8.70
CA SER A 73 -12.53 -2.63 -7.83
C SER A 73 -12.45 -2.18 -6.36
N LEU A 74 -11.99 -0.96 -6.10
CA LEU A 74 -11.94 -0.40 -4.74
C LEU A 74 -13.35 -0.23 -4.16
N LEU A 75 -14.30 0.27 -4.96
CA LEU A 75 -15.69 0.45 -4.55
C LEU A 75 -16.32 -0.91 -4.20
N TYR A 76 -16.15 -1.91 -5.07
CA TYR A 76 -16.60 -3.27 -4.83
C TYR A 76 -16.07 -3.81 -3.50
N GLN A 77 -14.76 -3.74 -3.27
CA GLN A 77 -14.17 -4.24 -2.02
C GLN A 77 -14.63 -3.44 -0.80
N THR A 78 -14.75 -2.12 -0.92
CA THR A 78 -15.21 -1.27 0.18
C THR A 78 -16.64 -1.63 0.57
N VAL A 79 -17.54 -1.81 -0.41
CA VAL A 79 -18.91 -2.25 -0.17
C VAL A 79 -18.93 -3.64 0.48
N PHE A 80 -18.16 -4.59 -0.06
CA PHE A 80 -18.05 -5.94 0.49
C PHE A 80 -17.60 -5.94 1.96
N VAL A 81 -16.49 -5.27 2.29
CA VAL A 81 -15.95 -5.21 3.65
C VAL A 81 -16.90 -4.49 4.61
N LYS A 82 -17.61 -3.45 4.16
CA LYS A 82 -18.61 -2.74 4.98
C LYS A 82 -19.84 -3.60 5.25
N LEU A 83 -20.38 -4.26 4.25
CA LEU A 83 -21.50 -5.21 4.41
C LEU A 83 -21.08 -6.37 5.33
N PHE A 84 -19.88 -6.91 5.14
CA PHE A 84 -19.37 -8.00 5.96
C PHE A 84 -19.18 -7.55 7.40
N SER A 85 -18.61 -6.36 7.65
CA SER A 85 -18.48 -5.80 9.00
C SER A 85 -19.84 -5.60 9.67
N PHE A 86 -20.85 -5.15 8.93
CA PHE A 86 -22.20 -4.97 9.46
C PHE A 86 -22.88 -6.31 9.78
N TYR A 87 -22.70 -7.33 8.94
CA TYR A 87 -23.14 -8.70 9.21
C TYR A 87 -22.47 -9.26 10.47
N ILE A 88 -21.15 -9.12 10.58
CA ILE A 88 -20.37 -9.55 11.74
C ILE A 88 -20.83 -8.84 13.01
N GLN A 89 -21.12 -7.54 12.93
CA GLN A 89 -21.66 -6.78 14.06
C GLN A 89 -23.02 -7.32 14.53
N GLY A 90 -23.92 -7.64 13.59
CA GLY A 90 -25.25 -8.12 13.90
C GLY A 90 -25.31 -9.54 14.46
N VAL A 91 -24.43 -10.42 13.96
CA VAL A 91 -24.47 -11.86 14.26
C VAL A 91 -23.48 -12.26 15.35
N TYR A 92 -22.24 -11.76 15.31
CA TYR A 92 -21.14 -12.24 16.16
C TYR A 92 -20.74 -11.28 17.28
N LEU A 93 -20.82 -9.96 17.09
CA LEU A 93 -20.46 -8.98 18.15
C LEU A 93 -21.56 -8.77 19.18
N LYS A 94 -22.83 -9.02 18.81
CA LYS A 94 -23.91 -9.17 19.79
C LYS A 94 -23.64 -10.50 20.50
N ASP A 95 -22.66 -10.51 21.42
CA ASP A 95 -22.36 -11.63 22.32
C ASP A 95 -23.55 -11.79 23.26
N CYS A 96 -24.57 -12.41 22.70
CA CYS A 96 -25.94 -12.33 23.16
C CYS A 96 -25.99 -13.06 24.50
N PRO A 97 -26.20 -12.37 25.63
CA PRO A 97 -26.23 -13.05 26.91
C PRO A 97 -27.42 -13.98 26.87
N SER A 98 -27.11 -15.29 26.82
CA SER A 98 -28.04 -16.38 27.02
C SER A 98 -29.11 -15.94 28.02
N ALA A 99 -30.38 -16.22 27.70
CA ALA A 99 -31.56 -16.10 28.56
C ALA A 99 -31.48 -16.98 29.85
N ARG A 100 -30.30 -17.07 30.47
CA ARG A 100 -30.02 -17.73 31.75
C ARG A 100 -30.14 -16.78 32.93
N ARG A 101 -30.31 -15.46 32.72
CA ARG A 101 -30.38 -14.49 33.83
C ARG A 101 -31.79 -14.08 34.25
N PHE A 102 -32.82 -14.18 33.42
CA PHE A 102 -34.21 -13.97 33.85
C PHE A 102 -35.17 -14.71 32.90
N ASN A 103 -36.26 -15.25 33.45
CA ASN A 103 -37.36 -15.95 32.76
C ASN A 103 -38.02 -15.09 31.66
N SER A 104 -37.33 -14.87 30.55
CA SER A 104 -37.87 -14.24 29.36
C SER A 104 -37.53 -15.10 28.16
N LYS A 105 -38.56 -15.60 27.48
CA LYS A 105 -38.49 -16.37 26.22
C LYS A 105 -38.06 -15.51 25.03
N LYS A 106 -37.13 -14.56 25.21
CA LYS A 106 -36.52 -13.85 24.08
C LYS A 106 -35.28 -14.63 23.66
N THR A 107 -35.47 -15.50 22.68
CA THR A 107 -34.39 -16.08 21.88
C THR A 107 -33.66 -14.95 21.14
N CYS A 108 -32.34 -15.10 20.97
CA CYS A 108 -31.55 -14.14 20.19
C CYS A 108 -31.80 -14.40 18.70
N LEU A 109 -32.87 -13.78 18.20
CA LEU A 109 -33.21 -13.76 16.79
C LEU A 109 -32.43 -12.62 16.14
N ALA A 110 -31.74 -12.92 15.05
CA ALA A 110 -31.17 -11.88 14.21
C ALA A 110 -32.32 -11.16 13.46
N ASP A 111 -32.28 -9.83 13.42
CA ASP A 111 -33.23 -9.05 12.62
C ASP A 111 -33.14 -9.43 11.14
N ASP A 112 -34.26 -9.39 10.43
CA ASP A 112 -34.37 -9.76 9.01
C ASP A 112 -33.36 -9.00 8.11
N ILE A 113 -33.00 -7.77 8.49
CA ILE A 113 -32.00 -6.94 7.79
C ILE A 113 -30.65 -7.66 7.65
N TYR A 114 -30.20 -8.39 8.68
CA TYR A 114 -28.91 -9.09 8.62
C TYR A 114 -28.97 -10.33 7.73
N MET A 115 -30.15 -10.91 7.50
CA MET A 115 -30.36 -12.00 6.54
C MET A 115 -30.22 -11.51 5.12
N ASP A 116 -30.90 -10.41 4.78
CA ASP A 116 -30.83 -9.80 3.45
C ASP A 116 -29.37 -9.43 3.09
N ILE A 117 -28.64 -8.91 4.08
CA ILE A 117 -27.21 -8.61 3.93
C ILE A 117 -26.39 -9.90 3.76
N GLY A 118 -26.71 -10.97 4.49
CA GLY A 118 -26.09 -12.29 4.31
C GLY A 118 -26.27 -12.84 2.89
N TYR A 119 -27.48 -12.79 2.33
CA TYR A 119 -27.75 -13.19 0.95
C TYR A 119 -26.99 -12.33 -0.06
N CYS A 120 -26.96 -11.02 0.15
CA CYS A 120 -26.18 -10.09 -0.67
C CYS A 120 -24.68 -10.44 -0.62
N LEU A 121 -24.14 -10.71 0.56
CA LEU A 121 -22.74 -11.09 0.78
C LEU A 121 -22.38 -12.40 0.09
N ILE A 122 -23.25 -13.42 0.13
CA ILE A 122 -23.04 -14.67 -0.60
C ILE A 122 -22.99 -14.40 -2.11
N GLY A 123 -23.91 -13.59 -2.63
CA GLY A 123 -23.90 -13.19 -4.04
C GLY A 123 -22.60 -12.48 -4.45
N LEU A 124 -22.13 -11.52 -3.66
CA LEU A 124 -20.84 -10.86 -3.86
C LEU A 124 -19.68 -11.87 -3.77
N ASN A 125 -19.68 -12.77 -2.78
CA ASN A 125 -18.63 -13.77 -2.61
C ASN A 125 -18.53 -14.73 -3.81
N VAL A 126 -19.67 -15.11 -4.41
CA VAL A 126 -19.69 -15.92 -5.64
C VAL A 126 -19.08 -15.15 -6.82
N LEU A 127 -19.33 -13.84 -6.94
CA LEU A 127 -18.67 -13.00 -7.95
C LEU A 127 -17.16 -12.93 -7.74
N LEU A 128 -16.71 -12.80 -6.48
CA LEU A 128 -15.29 -12.83 -6.14
C LEU A 128 -14.64 -14.18 -6.50
N MET A 129 -15.31 -15.29 -6.17
CA MET A 129 -14.87 -16.63 -6.53
C MET A 129 -14.76 -16.80 -8.05
N PHE A 130 -15.73 -16.30 -8.83
CA PHE A 130 -15.64 -16.32 -10.28
C PHE A 130 -14.45 -15.49 -10.81
N LYS A 131 -14.20 -14.32 -10.23
CA LYS A 131 -13.03 -13.49 -10.54
C LYS A 131 -11.73 -14.24 -10.26
N GLU A 132 -11.58 -14.91 -9.11
CA GLU A 132 -10.38 -15.70 -8.79
C GLU A 132 -10.18 -16.86 -9.77
N LEU A 133 -11.24 -17.61 -10.08
CA LEU A 133 -11.16 -18.70 -11.05
C LEU A 133 -10.72 -18.20 -12.43
N PHE A 134 -11.21 -17.05 -12.87
CA PHE A 134 -10.76 -16.42 -14.12
C PHE A 134 -9.25 -16.08 -14.08
N GLN A 135 -8.75 -15.55 -12.96
CA GLN A 135 -7.32 -15.23 -12.81
C GLN A 135 -6.44 -16.48 -12.84
N ILE A 136 -6.87 -17.55 -12.20
CA ILE A 136 -6.21 -18.87 -12.20
C ILE A 136 -6.09 -19.42 -13.63
N LEU A 137 -7.20 -19.40 -14.38
CA LEU A 137 -7.25 -19.91 -15.76
C LEU A 137 -6.37 -19.08 -16.70
N HIS A 138 -6.25 -17.77 -16.46
CA HIS A 138 -5.43 -16.88 -17.27
C HIS A 138 -3.93 -17.06 -17.03
N SER A 139 -3.48 -17.21 -15.77
CA SER A 139 -2.05 -17.16 -15.45
C SER A 139 -1.66 -17.99 -14.21
N TRP A 140 -1.93 -19.30 -14.25
CA TRP A 140 -1.64 -20.27 -13.18
C TRP A 140 -0.26 -20.12 -12.51
N LYS A 141 0.82 -20.02 -13.30
CA LYS A 141 2.20 -19.98 -12.76
C LYS A 141 2.46 -18.73 -11.92
N THR A 142 2.05 -17.57 -12.42
CA THR A 142 2.21 -16.29 -11.71
C THR A 142 1.27 -16.23 -10.51
N TYR A 143 0.06 -16.77 -10.67
CA TYR A 143 -0.97 -16.78 -9.63
C TYR A 143 -0.52 -17.49 -8.34
N ILE A 144 0.11 -18.66 -8.46
CA ILE A 144 0.57 -19.46 -7.31
C ILE A 144 1.70 -18.79 -6.53
N LEU A 145 2.46 -17.89 -7.16
CA LEU A 145 3.59 -17.22 -6.52
C LEU A 145 3.15 -15.98 -5.72
N GLU A 146 2.01 -15.40 -6.07
CA GLU A 146 1.49 -14.19 -5.44
C GLU A 146 0.68 -14.51 -4.18
N TRP A 147 1.18 -14.09 -3.01
CA TRP A 147 0.54 -14.36 -1.71
C TRP A 147 -0.84 -13.70 -1.56
N GLU A 148 -1.09 -12.59 -2.27
CA GLU A 148 -2.38 -11.87 -2.26
C GLU A 148 -3.55 -12.78 -2.69
N ASN A 149 -3.28 -13.72 -3.59
CA ASN A 149 -4.28 -14.64 -4.12
C ASN A 149 -4.71 -15.67 -3.05
N TYR A 150 -3.77 -16.13 -2.21
CA TYR A 150 -4.10 -17.01 -1.08
C TYR A 150 -4.93 -16.30 -0.02
N LEU A 151 -4.65 -15.01 0.22
CA LEU A 151 -5.47 -14.17 1.12
C LEU A 151 -6.92 -14.10 0.61
N GLN A 152 -7.12 -13.88 -0.70
CA GLN A 152 -8.44 -13.84 -1.33
C GLN A 152 -9.21 -15.16 -1.20
N TRP A 153 -8.57 -16.31 -1.45
CA TRP A 153 -9.20 -17.61 -1.21
C TRP A 153 -9.54 -17.86 0.25
N GLY A 154 -8.67 -17.45 1.17
CA GLY A 154 -8.95 -17.52 2.61
C GLY A 154 -10.22 -16.75 2.98
N ILE A 155 -10.42 -15.56 2.39
CA ILE A 155 -11.63 -14.75 2.59
C ILE A 155 -12.86 -15.43 1.97
N ILE A 156 -12.75 -15.95 0.73
CA ILE A 156 -13.86 -16.63 0.06
C ILE A 156 -14.37 -17.81 0.89
N ILE A 157 -13.44 -18.70 1.30
CA ILE A 157 -13.77 -19.90 2.08
C ILE A 157 -14.36 -19.51 3.44
N SER A 158 -13.73 -18.56 4.13
CA SER A 158 -14.19 -18.15 5.46
C SER A 158 -15.57 -17.50 5.45
N VAL A 159 -15.91 -16.71 4.43
CA VAL A 159 -17.24 -16.11 4.27
C VAL A 159 -18.30 -17.17 4.01
N PHE A 160 -18.03 -18.20 3.19
CA PHE A 160 -18.95 -19.34 3.04
C PHE A 160 -19.14 -20.12 4.35
N CYS A 161 -18.09 -20.24 5.17
CA CYS A 161 -18.18 -20.90 6.47
C CYS A 161 -18.98 -20.09 7.52
N CYS A 162 -18.95 -18.74 7.43
CA CYS A 162 -19.59 -17.85 8.41
C CYS A 162 -21.02 -17.45 8.03
N VAL A 163 -21.33 -17.33 6.74
CA VAL A 163 -22.64 -16.87 6.28
C VAL A 163 -23.50 -18.07 5.90
N GLN A 164 -24.48 -18.40 6.74
CA GLN A 164 -25.43 -19.49 6.50
C GLN A 164 -26.84 -18.91 6.32
N PRO A 165 -27.46 -19.04 5.14
CA PRO A 165 -28.82 -18.57 4.93
C PRO A 165 -29.82 -19.57 5.50
N MET A 166 -30.34 -19.33 6.70
CA MET A 166 -31.48 -20.07 7.24
C MET A 166 -32.64 -19.12 7.55
N TYR A 167 -33.85 -19.55 7.18
CA TYR A 167 -35.08 -18.84 7.51
C TYR A 167 -35.25 -18.83 9.03
N GLN A 168 -35.30 -17.63 9.63
CA GLN A 168 -35.29 -17.39 11.08
C GLN A 168 -34.05 -17.96 11.80
N MET A 169 -32.92 -17.25 11.74
CA MET A 169 -31.71 -17.64 12.46
C MET A 169 -31.80 -17.29 13.95
N ASN A 170 -31.95 -18.31 14.79
CA ASN A 170 -31.61 -18.23 16.20
C ASN A 170 -30.06 -18.27 16.33
N ILE A 171 -29.43 -17.12 16.59
CA ILE A 171 -27.97 -16.94 16.57
C ILE A 171 -27.28 -18.03 17.42
N ARG A 172 -27.86 -18.40 18.55
CA ARG A 172 -27.22 -19.35 19.48
C ARG A 172 -27.33 -20.82 19.08
N GLU A 173 -28.39 -21.19 18.36
CA GLU A 173 -28.59 -22.58 17.94
C GLU A 173 -27.89 -22.89 16.63
N TYR A 174 -27.75 -21.88 15.76
CA TYR A 174 -27.18 -22.06 14.42
C TYR A 174 -25.72 -21.61 14.29
N VAL A 175 -25.19 -20.78 15.20
CA VAL A 175 -23.80 -20.33 15.15
C VAL A 175 -22.93 -21.13 16.12
N PHE A 176 -21.97 -21.86 15.57
CA PHE A 176 -21.01 -22.63 16.35
C PHE A 176 -19.88 -21.76 16.90
N THR A 177 -19.22 -22.22 17.97
CA THR A 177 -18.07 -21.53 18.58
C THR A 177 -16.90 -21.36 17.60
N TRP A 178 -16.63 -22.38 16.77
CA TRP A 178 -15.59 -22.30 15.75
C TRP A 178 -15.86 -21.22 14.70
N GLN A 179 -17.13 -20.93 14.38
CA GLN A 179 -17.49 -19.86 13.46
C GLN A 179 -17.16 -18.49 14.03
N HIS A 180 -17.18 -18.30 15.36
CA HIS A 180 -16.76 -17.03 15.97
C HIS A 180 -15.26 -16.78 15.75
N HIS A 181 -14.44 -17.82 15.86
CA HIS A 181 -13.00 -17.72 15.57
C HIS A 181 -12.74 -17.41 14.09
N VAL A 182 -13.43 -18.10 13.18
CA VAL A 182 -13.31 -17.87 11.73
C VAL A 182 -13.84 -16.49 11.34
N ALA A 183 -14.94 -16.03 11.94
CA ALA A 183 -15.51 -14.71 11.74
C ALA A 183 -14.54 -13.60 12.18
N ALA A 184 -13.92 -13.74 13.35
CA ALA A 184 -12.94 -12.77 13.86
C ALA A 184 -11.68 -12.70 12.97
N ALA A 185 -11.17 -13.84 12.52
CA ALA A 185 -10.03 -13.88 11.63
C ALA A 185 -10.36 -13.32 10.24
N SER A 186 -11.50 -13.70 9.67
CA SER A 186 -11.91 -13.31 8.32
C SER A 186 -12.20 -11.82 8.20
N VAL A 187 -12.85 -11.20 9.19
CA VAL A 187 -13.09 -9.74 9.14
C VAL A 187 -11.77 -8.98 9.17
N PHE A 188 -10.79 -9.41 9.97
CA PHE A 188 -9.46 -8.83 9.99
C PHE A 188 -8.76 -8.97 8.62
N LEU A 189 -8.75 -10.18 8.06
CA LEU A 189 -8.14 -10.44 6.74
C LEU A 189 -8.81 -9.62 5.62
N ALA A 190 -10.13 -9.43 5.66
CA ALA A 190 -10.87 -8.63 4.69
C ALA A 190 -10.48 -7.14 4.73
N TRP A 191 -10.24 -6.58 5.93
CA TRP A 191 -9.72 -5.22 6.08
C TRP A 191 -8.26 -5.09 5.63
N VAL A 192 -7.43 -6.11 5.88
CA VAL A 192 -6.05 -6.17 5.35
C VAL A 192 -6.08 -6.21 3.82
N GLU A 193 -6.97 -6.98 3.20
CA GLU A 193 -7.13 -7.02 1.73
C GLU A 193 -7.52 -5.63 1.18
N LEU A 194 -8.45 -4.93 1.84
CA LEU A 194 -8.81 -3.57 1.46
C LEU A 194 -7.60 -2.62 1.51
N MET A 195 -6.77 -2.71 2.55
CA MET A 195 -5.52 -1.94 2.65
C MET A 195 -4.57 -2.25 1.48
N MET A 196 -4.45 -3.52 1.08
CA MET A 196 -3.63 -3.94 -0.06
C MET A 196 -4.15 -3.40 -1.39
N ILE A 197 -5.46 -3.34 -1.58
CA ILE A 197 -6.07 -2.72 -2.78
C ILE A 197 -5.81 -1.21 -2.79
N VAL A 198 -5.93 -0.54 -1.64
CA VAL A 198 -5.56 0.89 -1.49
C VAL A 198 -4.07 1.12 -1.79
N ALA A 199 -3.21 0.14 -1.50
CA ALA A 199 -1.77 0.21 -1.81
C ALA A 199 -1.47 0.30 -3.32
N ARG A 200 -2.41 -0.05 -4.19
CA ARG A 200 -2.24 0.06 -5.65
C ARG A 200 -2.33 1.51 -6.13
N PHE A 201 -2.82 2.43 -5.30
CA PHE A 201 -2.84 3.85 -5.63
C PHE A 201 -1.43 4.47 -5.54
N PRO A 202 -1.01 5.30 -6.49
CA PRO A 202 0.34 5.88 -6.51
C PRO A 202 0.71 6.68 -5.26
N THR A 203 -0.26 7.36 -4.64
CA THR A 203 -0.05 8.18 -3.45
C THR A 203 -0.02 7.34 -2.18
N PHE A 204 -1.02 6.48 -1.98
CA PHE A 204 -1.14 5.66 -0.76
C PHE A 204 -0.20 4.44 -0.74
N GLY A 205 0.15 3.93 -1.92
CA GLY A 205 0.98 2.73 -2.07
C GLY A 205 2.37 2.84 -1.48
N VAL A 206 2.95 4.04 -1.44
CA VAL A 206 4.25 4.27 -0.80
C VAL A 206 4.17 3.99 0.70
N TYR A 207 3.12 4.48 1.37
CA TYR A 207 2.94 4.28 2.81
C TYR A 207 2.67 2.83 3.17
N VAL A 208 1.79 2.15 2.41
CA VAL A 208 1.50 0.73 2.65
C VAL A 208 2.74 -0.13 2.38
N GLN A 209 3.53 0.18 1.34
CA GLN A 209 4.80 -0.51 1.09
C GLN A 209 5.78 -0.32 2.25
N MET A 210 5.95 0.92 2.74
CA MET A 210 6.80 1.18 3.91
C MET A 210 6.36 0.33 5.10
N PHE A 211 5.06 0.30 5.41
CA PHE A 211 4.51 -0.52 6.49
C PHE A 211 4.80 -2.02 6.28
N THR A 212 4.53 -2.57 5.10
CA THR A 212 4.75 -3.99 4.80
C THR A 212 6.23 -4.37 4.86
N THR A 213 7.12 -3.53 4.31
CA THR A 213 8.57 -3.79 4.35
C THR A 213 9.11 -3.75 5.78
N VAL A 214 8.74 -2.72 6.56
CA VAL A 214 9.12 -2.61 7.98
C VAL A 214 8.58 -3.80 8.76
N SER A 215 7.34 -4.23 8.52
CA SER A 215 6.73 -5.39 9.18
C SER A 215 7.48 -6.69 8.86
N ILE A 216 7.81 -6.93 7.59
CA ILE A 216 8.57 -8.13 7.18
C ILE A 216 9.96 -8.13 7.83
N ASN A 217 10.64 -6.98 7.84
CA ASN A 217 11.96 -6.87 8.44
C ASN A 217 11.92 -7.01 9.96
N PHE A 218 10.87 -6.49 10.61
CA PHE A 218 10.59 -6.71 12.02
C PHE A 218 10.46 -8.20 12.34
N PHE A 219 9.66 -8.96 11.58
CA PHE A 219 9.52 -10.41 11.79
C PHE A 219 10.83 -11.17 11.55
N LYS A 220 11.60 -10.81 10.50
CA LYS A 220 12.94 -11.41 10.27
C LYS A 220 13.87 -11.19 11.45
N PHE A 221 13.88 -9.98 11.99
CA PHE A 221 14.68 -9.64 13.16
C PHE A 221 14.18 -10.39 14.38
N MET A 222 12.89 -10.38 14.67
CA MET A 222 12.30 -11.13 15.78
C MET A 222 12.68 -12.62 15.73
N CYS A 223 12.70 -13.23 14.54
CA CYS A 223 13.18 -14.60 14.35
C CYS A 223 14.67 -14.76 14.70
N ALA A 224 15.53 -13.78 14.40
CA ALA A 224 16.96 -13.82 14.74
C ALA A 224 17.21 -13.77 16.26
N TYR A 225 16.35 -13.08 17.02
CA TYR A 225 16.44 -12.98 18.49
C TYR A 225 15.48 -13.92 19.22
N LEU A 226 14.85 -14.86 18.51
CA LEU A 226 13.89 -15.79 19.08
C LEU A 226 14.52 -16.65 20.19
N CYS A 227 15.80 -17.02 20.05
CA CYS A 227 16.53 -17.78 21.08
C CYS A 227 16.64 -17.00 22.40
N LEU A 228 16.84 -15.67 22.33
CA LEU A 228 16.89 -14.80 23.51
C LEU A 228 15.51 -14.70 24.17
N ILE A 229 14.45 -14.53 23.38
CA ILE A 229 13.06 -14.47 23.87
C ILE A 229 12.67 -15.79 24.55
N ILE A 230 13.02 -16.93 23.95
CA ILE A 230 12.77 -18.26 24.53
C ILE A 230 13.56 -18.43 25.85
N ALA A 231 14.82 -18.01 25.90
CA ALA A 231 15.64 -18.10 27.12
C ALA A 231 15.01 -17.32 28.29
N PHE A 232 14.57 -16.09 28.06
CA PHE A 232 13.88 -15.30 29.09
C PHE A 232 12.49 -15.86 29.44
N THR A 233 11.77 -16.41 28.46
CA THR A 233 10.48 -17.08 28.71
C THR A 233 10.65 -18.26 29.67
N LEU A 234 11.65 -19.10 29.45
CA LEU A 234 11.96 -20.23 30.33
C LEU A 234 12.48 -19.75 31.69
N CYS A 235 13.36 -18.74 31.70
CA CYS A 235 13.90 -18.15 32.93
C CYS A 235 12.78 -17.62 33.84
N PHE A 236 11.86 -16.82 33.29
CA PHE A 236 10.73 -16.28 34.03
C PHE A 236 9.68 -17.34 34.38
N GLY A 237 9.48 -18.36 33.54
CA GLY A 237 8.65 -19.52 33.87
C GLY A 237 9.14 -20.27 35.13
N VAL A 238 10.45 -20.34 35.33
CA VAL A 238 11.06 -20.96 36.53
C VAL A 238 10.99 -20.04 37.75
N ILE A 239 11.39 -18.77 37.58
CA ILE A 239 11.48 -17.81 38.70
C ILE A 239 10.09 -17.41 39.21
N PHE A 240 9.15 -17.16 38.31
CA PHE A 240 7.80 -16.67 38.61
C PHE A 240 6.73 -17.77 38.45
N ALA A 241 7.05 -19.02 38.79
CA ALA A 241 6.14 -20.17 38.64
C ALA A 241 4.78 -20.01 39.38
N ASN A 242 4.74 -19.19 40.43
CA ASN A 242 3.52 -18.89 41.19
C ASN A 242 2.63 -17.84 40.50
N TYR A 243 3.18 -17.05 39.56
CA TYR A 243 2.45 -15.99 38.87
C TYR A 243 1.63 -16.58 37.71
N PRO A 244 0.34 -16.22 37.57
CA PRO A 244 -0.56 -16.86 36.61
C PRO A 244 -0.11 -16.75 35.16
N ALA A 245 0.49 -15.62 34.76
CA ALA A 245 0.96 -15.42 33.38
C ALA A 245 2.17 -16.29 33.02
N PHE A 246 3.00 -16.69 34.01
CA PHE A 246 4.20 -17.49 33.80
C PHE A 246 3.99 -18.98 34.08
N LYS A 247 2.82 -19.37 34.59
CA LYS A 247 2.49 -20.76 34.93
C LYS A 247 2.43 -21.68 33.71
N GLN A 248 1.94 -21.20 32.57
CA GLN A 248 1.90 -21.95 31.32
C GLN A 248 2.85 -21.35 30.30
N LEU A 249 3.64 -22.20 29.63
CA LEU A 249 4.70 -21.75 28.72
C LEU A 249 4.16 -20.90 27.56
N GLN A 250 2.96 -21.20 27.06
CA GLN A 250 2.32 -20.46 25.96
C GLN A 250 1.98 -19.02 26.37
N PHE A 251 1.40 -18.84 27.56
CA PHE A 251 1.08 -17.51 28.09
C PHE A 251 2.33 -16.76 28.56
N ALA A 252 3.33 -17.48 29.09
CA ALA A 252 4.63 -16.91 29.45
C ALA A 252 5.32 -16.30 28.22
N PHE A 253 5.30 -17.00 27.09
CA PHE A 253 5.88 -16.52 25.84
C PHE A 253 5.20 -15.23 25.36
N ILE A 254 3.85 -15.21 25.37
CA ILE A 254 3.08 -14.00 25.03
C ILE A 254 3.41 -12.86 26.00
N LYS A 255 3.50 -13.15 27.31
CA LYS A 255 3.85 -12.15 28.33
C LYS A 255 5.23 -11.56 28.09
N VAL A 256 6.24 -12.36 27.75
CA VAL A 256 7.58 -11.87 27.42
C VAL A 256 7.58 -11.00 26.15
N ILE A 257 6.80 -11.34 25.13
CA ILE A 257 6.64 -10.49 23.93
C ILE A 257 5.96 -9.15 24.30
N ILE A 258 4.95 -9.16 25.17
CA ILE A 258 4.32 -7.93 25.66
C ILE A 258 5.36 -7.10 26.45
N MET A 259 6.14 -7.72 27.33
CA MET A 259 7.19 -7.03 28.08
C MET A 259 8.29 -6.42 27.18
N MET A 260 8.49 -6.94 25.96
CA MET A 260 9.40 -6.35 24.97
C MET A 260 8.91 -4.98 24.47
N SER A 261 7.60 -4.70 24.49
CA SER A 261 7.06 -3.38 24.11
C SER A 261 7.39 -2.27 25.13
N GLY A 262 7.85 -2.65 26.33
CA GLY A 262 8.07 -1.76 27.47
C GLY A 262 7.01 -1.89 28.56
N GLU A 263 5.95 -2.69 28.35
CA GLU A 263 4.93 -2.97 29.35
C GLU A 263 5.43 -4.00 30.39
N LEU A 264 6.08 -3.48 31.43
CA LEU A 264 6.86 -4.27 32.38
C LEU A 264 6.07 -4.76 33.61
N GLU A 265 4.97 -4.08 34.00
CA GLU A 265 4.11 -4.44 35.15
C GLU A 265 4.91 -4.85 36.42
N TYR A 266 5.96 -4.10 36.75
CA TYR A 266 6.88 -4.45 37.84
C TYR A 266 6.17 -4.60 39.19
N GLU A 267 5.25 -3.69 39.53
CA GLU A 267 4.54 -3.70 40.81
C GLU A 267 3.68 -4.96 40.97
N ASP A 268 2.97 -5.36 39.92
CA ASP A 268 2.11 -6.54 39.93
C ASP A 268 2.91 -7.86 40.04
N VAL A 269 4.12 -7.88 39.49
CA VAL A 269 5.00 -9.07 39.54
C VAL A 269 5.71 -9.17 40.90
N PHE A 270 6.15 -8.04 41.48
CA PHE A 270 7.02 -8.04 42.66
C PHE A 270 6.34 -7.74 43.99
N TYR A 271 5.22 -7.00 43.99
CA TYR A 271 4.54 -6.53 45.20
C TYR A 271 3.07 -6.98 45.29
N SER A 272 2.69 -8.03 44.57
CA SER A 272 1.34 -8.58 44.69
C SER A 272 1.14 -9.31 46.02
N ASP A 273 0.12 -8.92 46.78
CA ASP A 273 -0.32 -9.60 48.01
C ASP A 273 -0.76 -11.06 47.77
N LYS A 274 -0.94 -11.47 46.51
CA LYS A 274 -1.47 -12.79 46.13
C LYS A 274 -0.40 -13.82 45.79
N TYR A 275 0.82 -13.40 45.45
CA TYR A 275 1.84 -14.29 44.90
C TYR A 275 3.22 -14.01 45.51
N GLU A 276 3.66 -14.87 46.43
CA GLU A 276 4.99 -14.75 47.03
C GLU A 276 6.10 -15.17 46.04
N ILE A 277 7.15 -14.34 45.95
CA ILE A 277 8.36 -14.63 45.18
C ILE A 277 9.31 -15.48 46.02
N LYS A 278 9.61 -16.69 45.56
CA LYS A 278 10.54 -17.61 46.23
C LYS A 278 12.01 -17.16 46.18
N TYR A 279 12.40 -16.47 45.10
CA TYR A 279 13.79 -16.09 44.83
C TYR A 279 13.91 -14.58 44.50
N PRO A 280 13.74 -13.68 45.49
CA PRO A 280 13.60 -12.25 45.24
C PRO A 280 14.85 -11.66 44.58
N TYR A 281 16.06 -11.90 45.11
CA TYR A 281 17.29 -11.33 44.54
C TYR A 281 17.54 -11.79 43.09
N THR A 282 17.44 -13.09 42.82
CA THR A 282 17.60 -13.65 41.46
C THR A 282 16.54 -13.11 40.50
N ALA A 283 15.30 -12.93 40.98
CA ALA A 283 14.22 -12.35 40.19
C ALA A 283 14.50 -10.90 39.78
N HIS A 284 14.94 -10.06 40.72
CA HIS A 284 15.28 -8.66 40.43
C HIS A 284 16.46 -8.56 39.44
N ILE A 285 17.49 -9.41 39.59
CA ILE A 285 18.64 -9.43 38.68
C ILE A 285 18.22 -9.88 37.28
N ALA A 286 17.50 -11.00 37.16
CA ALA A 286 17.05 -11.52 35.87
C ALA A 286 16.13 -10.50 35.15
N TYR A 287 15.28 -9.83 35.91
CA TYR A 287 14.40 -8.78 35.41
C TYR A 287 15.18 -7.55 34.94
N LEU A 288 16.16 -7.07 35.70
CA LEU A 288 17.02 -5.95 35.29
C LEU A 288 17.78 -6.27 33.99
N VAL A 289 18.35 -7.48 33.88
CA VAL A 289 19.03 -7.92 32.67
C VAL A 289 18.08 -7.99 31.48
N PHE A 290 16.84 -8.44 31.69
CA PHE A 290 15.79 -8.43 30.67
C PHE A 290 15.47 -7.01 30.19
N VAL A 291 15.29 -6.06 31.12
CA VAL A 291 15.00 -4.66 30.77
C VAL A 291 16.12 -4.06 29.93
N ILE A 292 17.38 -4.28 30.32
CA ILE A 292 18.53 -3.76 29.57
C ILE A 292 18.61 -4.40 28.18
N LEU A 293 18.58 -5.73 28.08
CA LEU A 293 18.83 -6.43 26.82
C LEU A 293 17.63 -6.39 25.87
N VAL A 294 16.42 -6.62 26.36
CA VAL A 294 15.21 -6.77 25.52
C VAL A 294 14.48 -5.43 25.41
N THR A 295 14.17 -4.78 26.52
CA THR A 295 13.37 -3.55 26.48
C THR A 295 14.18 -2.37 25.93
N ILE A 296 15.44 -2.19 26.33
CA ILE A 296 16.25 -1.05 25.90
C ILE A 296 17.02 -1.38 24.62
N VAL A 297 17.92 -2.36 24.65
CA VAL A 297 18.82 -2.64 23.51
C VAL A 297 18.05 -3.17 22.31
N LEU A 298 17.26 -4.23 22.48
CA LEU A 298 16.53 -4.85 21.37
C LEU A 298 15.47 -3.92 20.78
N SER A 299 14.68 -3.25 21.61
CA SER A 299 13.67 -2.28 21.14
C SER A 299 14.27 -1.13 20.35
N ASN A 300 15.35 -0.51 20.85
CA ASN A 300 16.01 0.58 20.15
C ASN A 300 16.67 0.11 18.85
N LEU A 301 17.19 -1.12 18.80
CA LEU A 301 17.71 -1.71 17.56
C LEU A 301 16.60 -1.92 16.53
N MET A 302 15.42 -2.40 16.94
CA MET A 302 14.25 -2.55 16.06
C MET A 302 13.80 -1.21 15.48
N VAL A 303 13.68 -0.18 16.33
CA VAL A 303 13.31 1.18 15.88
C VAL A 303 14.36 1.75 14.94
N GLY A 304 15.65 1.61 15.27
CA GLY A 304 16.76 2.12 14.45
C GLY A 304 16.79 1.52 13.04
N MET A 305 16.57 0.20 12.93
CA MET A 305 16.47 -0.46 11.63
C MET A 305 15.22 -0.02 10.85
N ALA A 306 14.07 0.06 11.51
CA ALA A 306 12.83 0.51 10.87
C ALA A 306 12.99 1.91 10.26
N VAL A 307 13.66 2.82 10.98
CA VAL A 307 13.97 4.16 10.48
C VAL A 307 14.92 4.10 9.28
N ASN A 308 15.96 3.28 9.33
CA ASN A 308 16.89 3.13 8.21
C ASN A 308 16.20 2.56 6.96
N ASP A 309 15.32 1.57 7.12
CA ASP A 309 14.53 1.00 6.02
C ASP A 309 13.58 2.03 5.40
N ILE A 310 12.89 2.82 6.23
CA ILE A 310 12.01 3.89 5.76
C ILE A 310 12.80 4.93 4.96
N GLN A 311 13.98 5.34 5.45
CA GLN A 311 14.84 6.29 4.73
C GLN A 311 15.31 5.73 3.38
N GLY A 312 15.67 4.44 3.33
CA GLY A 312 16.03 3.76 2.08
C GLY A 312 14.89 3.78 1.06
N LEU A 313 13.68 3.40 1.50
CA LEU A 313 12.48 3.39 0.66
C LEU A 313 12.06 4.80 0.20
N GLN A 314 12.26 5.82 1.03
CA GLN A 314 11.91 7.20 0.68
C GLN A 314 12.83 7.76 -0.42
N LYS A 315 14.10 7.38 -0.44
CA LYS A 315 15.05 7.79 -1.49
C LYS A 315 14.69 7.25 -2.88
N SER A 316 14.19 6.03 -2.97
CA SER A 316 13.77 5.39 -4.23
C SER A 316 12.27 5.50 -4.53
N ALA A 317 11.50 6.18 -3.67
CA ALA A 317 10.04 6.14 -3.69
C ALA A 317 9.42 6.56 -5.04
N ASN A 318 10.01 7.55 -5.73
CA ASN A 318 9.48 7.99 -7.02
C ASN A 318 9.65 6.92 -8.10
N LEU A 319 10.85 6.37 -8.24
CA LEU A 319 11.14 5.30 -9.18
C LEU A 319 10.29 4.06 -8.89
N ASP A 320 10.21 3.65 -7.63
CA ASP A 320 9.43 2.51 -7.19
C ASP A 320 7.92 2.70 -7.45
N ARG A 321 7.41 3.93 -7.30
CA ARG A 321 6.05 4.32 -7.67
C ARG A 321 5.80 4.12 -9.17
N LEU A 322 6.75 4.54 -10.03
CA LEU A 322 6.63 4.38 -11.48
C LEU A 322 6.66 2.90 -11.90
N VAL A 323 7.56 2.11 -11.31
CA VAL A 323 7.65 0.66 -11.53
C VAL A 323 6.33 -0.03 -11.16
N ARG A 324 5.73 0.32 -10.01
CA ARG A 324 4.42 -0.22 -9.61
C ARG A 324 3.32 0.15 -10.58
N LEU A 325 3.27 1.41 -11.01
CA LEU A 325 2.31 1.89 -12.00
C LEU A 325 2.40 1.08 -13.31
N VAL A 326 3.61 0.82 -13.81
CA VAL A 326 3.83 0.01 -15.00
C VAL A 326 3.31 -1.42 -14.80
N ARG A 327 3.73 -2.10 -13.72
CA ARG A 327 3.29 -3.48 -13.43
C ARG A 327 1.78 -3.60 -13.31
N LEU A 328 1.17 -2.65 -12.62
CA LEU A 328 -0.27 -2.57 -12.43
C LEU A 328 -1.01 -2.43 -13.76
N MET A 329 -0.53 -1.55 -14.65
CA MET A 329 -1.10 -1.39 -15.98
C MET A 329 -0.90 -2.64 -16.84
N ALA A 330 0.30 -3.23 -16.84
CA ALA A 330 0.61 -4.43 -17.62
C ALA A 330 -0.26 -5.63 -17.21
N HIS A 331 -0.49 -5.80 -15.91
CA HIS A 331 -1.36 -6.84 -15.38
C HIS A 331 -2.82 -6.61 -15.79
N LEU A 332 -3.30 -5.36 -15.73
CA LEU A 332 -4.67 -5.04 -16.16
C LEU A 332 -4.85 -5.23 -17.67
N GLU A 333 -3.86 -4.86 -18.49
CA GLU A 333 -3.89 -5.09 -19.93
C GLU A 333 -3.92 -6.59 -20.25
N SER A 334 -3.09 -7.40 -19.59
CA SER A 334 -3.08 -8.85 -19.83
C SER A 334 -4.44 -9.47 -19.49
N MET A 335 -5.10 -9.03 -18.41
CA MET A 335 -6.45 -9.50 -18.05
C MET A 335 -7.53 -9.06 -19.05
N LEU A 336 -7.53 -7.79 -19.45
CA LEU A 336 -8.55 -7.24 -20.36
C LEU A 336 -8.43 -7.79 -21.79
N PHE A 337 -7.22 -8.09 -22.25
CA PHE A 337 -6.99 -8.60 -23.61
C PHE A 337 -6.81 -10.12 -23.67
N SER A 338 -7.17 -10.83 -22.59
CA SER A 338 -7.10 -12.29 -22.52
C SER A 338 -8.09 -12.97 -23.47
N ASN A 339 -7.71 -14.16 -23.97
CA ASN A 339 -8.59 -14.98 -24.81
C ASN A 339 -9.83 -15.51 -24.08
N LEU A 340 -9.79 -15.56 -22.75
CA LEU A 340 -10.93 -16.00 -21.92
C LEU A 340 -12.08 -14.97 -21.92
N LEU A 341 -11.79 -13.70 -22.15
CA LEU A 341 -12.81 -12.64 -22.18
C LEU A 341 -13.67 -12.65 -23.46
N LYS A 342 -13.39 -13.56 -24.41
CA LYS A 342 -14.22 -13.78 -25.61
C LYS A 342 -15.64 -14.28 -25.28
N TRP A 343 -15.84 -14.85 -24.08
CA TRP A 343 -17.14 -15.31 -23.59
C TRP A 343 -18.02 -14.18 -23.03
N VAL A 344 -17.47 -12.98 -22.82
CA VAL A 344 -18.21 -11.81 -22.35
C VAL A 344 -18.94 -11.14 -23.52
N PRO A 345 -20.15 -10.61 -23.33
CA PRO A 345 -20.90 -9.93 -24.39
C PRO A 345 -20.05 -8.85 -25.09
N LEU A 346 -20.03 -8.93 -26.43
CA LEU A 346 -19.22 -8.09 -27.33
C LEU A 346 -19.31 -6.59 -27.04
N LYS A 347 -20.48 -6.08 -26.64
CA LYS A 347 -20.67 -4.66 -26.30
C LYS A 347 -19.87 -4.22 -25.07
N VAL A 348 -19.81 -5.08 -24.04
CA VAL A 348 -19.06 -4.83 -22.81
C VAL A 348 -17.55 -4.94 -23.10
N LEU A 349 -17.15 -5.93 -23.91
CA LEU A 349 -15.77 -6.12 -24.32
C LEU A 349 -15.23 -4.91 -25.12
N VAL A 350 -16.00 -4.40 -26.08
CA VAL A 350 -15.64 -3.22 -26.87
C VAL A 350 -15.56 -1.96 -26.00
N PHE A 351 -16.46 -1.82 -25.02
CA PHE A 351 -16.39 -0.72 -24.05
C PHE A 351 -15.15 -0.82 -23.14
N LEU A 352 -14.83 -2.03 -22.65
CA LEU A 352 -13.65 -2.31 -21.83
C LEU A 352 -12.35 -1.98 -22.59
N HIS A 353 -12.20 -2.52 -23.81
CA HIS A 353 -11.03 -2.30 -24.66
C HIS A 353 -10.89 -0.83 -25.05
N SER A 354 -11.99 -0.17 -25.42
CA SER A 354 -11.97 1.26 -25.74
C SER A 354 -11.67 2.16 -24.55
N SER A 355 -11.89 1.69 -23.32
CA SER A 355 -11.60 2.45 -22.09
C SER A 355 -10.17 2.23 -21.59
N ALA A 356 -9.55 1.11 -21.96
CA ALA A 356 -8.20 0.73 -21.53
C ALA A 356 -7.08 1.21 -22.47
N LEU A 357 -7.30 1.20 -23.79
CA LEU A 357 -6.29 1.63 -24.78
C LEU A 357 -6.09 3.14 -24.74
N LEU A 358 -4.83 3.58 -24.65
CA LEU A 358 -4.48 4.99 -24.74
C LEU A 358 -4.35 5.43 -26.20
N LEU A 359 -3.73 4.60 -27.05
CA LEU A 359 -3.49 4.87 -28.46
C LEU A 359 -4.49 4.10 -29.32
N LYS A 360 -5.65 4.71 -29.58
CA LYS A 360 -6.73 4.09 -30.37
C LYS A 360 -6.45 4.17 -31.88
N SER A 361 -5.63 5.12 -32.31
CA SER A 361 -5.25 5.33 -33.72
C SER A 361 -3.82 5.86 -33.88
N GLN A 362 -3.25 5.74 -35.08
CA GLN A 362 -1.93 6.31 -35.45
C GLN A 362 -1.80 7.83 -35.23
N ARG A 363 -2.92 8.54 -35.06
CA ARG A 363 -2.97 9.98 -34.77
C ARG A 363 -2.77 10.31 -33.29
N ASP A 364 -3.01 9.35 -32.39
CA ASP A 364 -2.90 9.54 -30.93
C ASP A 364 -1.45 9.40 -30.41
N PHE A 365 -0.52 9.04 -31.31
CA PHE A 365 0.90 8.88 -30.99
C PHE A 365 1.61 10.18 -30.64
N THR A 366 1.06 11.32 -31.05
CA THR A 366 1.71 12.61 -30.84
C THR A 366 0.85 13.52 -30.01
N LEU A 367 1.34 13.91 -28.84
CA LEU A 367 0.68 14.89 -27.99
C LEU A 367 1.35 16.25 -28.18
N ASN A 368 0.56 17.24 -28.61
CA ASN A 368 1.00 18.63 -28.71
C ASN A 368 0.52 19.40 -27.48
N ILE A 369 1.45 20.04 -26.76
CA ILE A 369 1.20 20.79 -25.53
C ILE A 369 1.73 22.21 -25.72
N ARG A 370 0.97 23.22 -25.30
CA ARG A 370 1.42 24.61 -25.24
C ARG A 370 1.89 24.93 -23.80
N PRO A 371 3.20 25.02 -23.53
CA PRO A 371 3.71 25.22 -22.17
C PRO A 371 3.37 26.60 -21.59
N ASN A 372 3.23 27.61 -22.44
CA ASN A 372 2.99 28.99 -22.04
C ASN A 372 1.49 29.36 -21.95
N ASP A 373 0.57 28.44 -22.27
CA ASP A 373 -0.87 28.69 -22.21
C ASP A 373 -1.44 28.37 -20.81
N PRO A 374 -1.97 29.36 -20.06
CA PRO A 374 -2.54 29.12 -18.73
C PRO A 374 -3.82 28.27 -18.74
N ARG A 375 -4.43 28.02 -19.91
CA ARG A 375 -5.63 27.18 -20.07
C ARG A 375 -5.32 25.70 -20.36
N GLU A 376 -4.05 25.34 -20.55
CA GLU A 376 -3.64 23.97 -20.87
C GLU A 376 -3.67 23.07 -19.62
N ASN A 377 -4.83 22.43 -19.37
CA ASN A 377 -5.04 21.54 -18.21
C ASN A 377 -4.93 20.04 -18.56
N LYS A 378 -4.39 19.69 -19.73
CA LYS A 378 -4.29 18.28 -20.16
C LYS A 378 -3.32 17.46 -19.31
N ILE A 379 -2.24 18.08 -18.83
CA ILE A 379 -1.18 17.47 -18.01
C ILE A 379 -0.83 18.45 -16.87
N PRO A 380 -0.43 17.98 -15.67
CA PRO A 380 0.00 18.88 -14.60
C PRO A 380 1.27 19.67 -14.98
N LYS A 381 1.34 20.93 -14.56
CA LYS A 381 2.38 21.90 -14.98
C LYS A 381 3.82 21.42 -14.73
N ASN A 382 4.07 20.67 -13.65
CA ASN A 382 5.40 20.16 -13.32
C ASN A 382 5.97 19.22 -14.41
N PHE A 383 5.11 18.40 -15.04
CA PHE A 383 5.54 17.49 -16.12
C PHE A 383 5.78 18.24 -17.43
N ILE A 384 4.97 19.27 -17.69
CA ILE A 384 5.14 20.17 -18.84
C ILE A 384 6.48 20.89 -18.73
N GLU A 385 6.82 21.38 -17.52
CA GLU A 385 8.09 22.05 -17.26
C GLU A 385 9.29 21.12 -17.42
N ASN A 386 9.23 19.89 -16.92
CA ASN A 386 10.31 18.90 -17.09
C ASN A 386 10.53 18.53 -18.56
N ALA A 387 9.44 18.28 -19.31
CA ALA A 387 9.50 18.02 -20.74
C ALA A 387 10.03 19.23 -21.54
N PHE A 388 9.65 20.44 -21.14
CA PHE A 388 10.11 21.68 -21.74
C PHE A 388 11.59 21.95 -21.47
N ARG A 389 12.05 21.81 -20.22
CA ARG A 389 13.47 21.95 -19.84
C ARG A 389 14.35 21.00 -20.66
N LEU A 390 13.94 19.73 -20.79
CA LEU A 390 14.65 18.75 -21.60
C LEU A 390 14.67 19.12 -23.10
N ALA A 391 13.55 19.59 -23.63
CA ALA A 391 13.47 20.02 -25.03
C ALA A 391 14.34 21.25 -25.33
N VAL A 392 14.40 22.21 -24.39
CA VAL A 392 15.22 23.43 -24.49
C VAL A 392 16.71 23.11 -24.37
N ALA A 393 17.10 22.22 -23.45
CA ALA A 393 18.49 21.78 -23.28
C ALA A 393 19.08 21.16 -24.56
N LYS A 394 18.24 20.49 -25.34
CA LYS A 394 18.61 19.84 -26.60
C LYS A 394 18.78 20.80 -27.78
N ASN A 395 18.08 21.94 -27.79
CA ASN A 395 18.12 22.93 -28.86
C ASN A 395 18.76 24.26 -28.40
N PRO A 396 20.07 24.28 -28.08
CA PRO A 396 20.75 25.52 -27.65
C PRO A 396 20.76 26.61 -28.73
N HIS A 397 20.60 26.24 -30.01
CA HIS A 397 20.56 27.19 -31.13
C HIS A 397 19.24 27.99 -31.22
N GLN A 398 18.08 27.39 -30.89
CA GLN A 398 16.81 28.13 -30.76
C GLN A 398 16.80 29.03 -29.51
N SER A 399 17.43 28.59 -28.42
CA SER A 399 17.70 29.43 -27.24
C SER A 399 18.59 30.65 -27.58
N LYS A 400 19.51 30.51 -28.53
CA LYS A 400 20.33 31.62 -29.05
C LYS A 400 19.56 32.54 -30.00
N SER A 401 18.57 32.08 -30.77
CA SER A 401 17.68 32.94 -31.57
C SER A 401 16.87 33.92 -30.70
N SER A 402 16.31 33.42 -29.60
CA SER A 402 15.60 34.25 -28.59
C SER A 402 16.49 35.25 -27.84
N SER A 403 17.82 35.19 -28.01
CA SER A 403 18.76 36.12 -27.36
C SER A 403 18.68 37.56 -27.89
N LYS A 404 17.90 37.80 -28.96
CA LYS A 404 17.52 39.16 -29.37
C LYS A 404 16.36 39.75 -28.57
N THR A 405 15.70 38.98 -27.72
CA THR A 405 14.72 39.45 -26.73
C THR A 405 15.22 39.10 -25.33
N GLY A 406 15.98 40.01 -24.72
CA GLY A 406 16.70 39.84 -23.45
C GLY A 406 15.87 39.51 -22.19
N ASN A 407 14.55 39.31 -22.30
CA ASN A 407 13.69 39.08 -21.13
C ASN A 407 13.64 37.62 -20.67
N SER A 408 13.66 36.61 -21.56
CA SER A 408 13.48 35.21 -21.12
C SER A 408 14.74 34.59 -20.49
N LYS A 409 15.95 34.88 -20.99
CA LYS A 409 17.20 34.45 -20.33
C LYS A 409 17.43 35.16 -19.01
N LYS A 410 17.01 36.43 -18.89
CA LYS A 410 17.07 37.18 -17.64
C LYS A 410 16.05 36.63 -16.63
N LYS A 411 14.86 36.22 -17.07
CA LYS A 411 13.85 35.58 -16.22
C LYS A 411 14.27 34.18 -15.76
N LEU A 412 14.89 33.37 -16.63
CA LEU A 412 15.40 32.05 -16.27
C LEU A 412 16.63 32.15 -15.34
N ARG A 413 17.58 33.05 -15.61
CA ARG A 413 18.70 33.32 -14.69
C ARG A 413 18.26 33.90 -13.35
N ASN A 414 17.28 34.81 -13.36
CA ASN A 414 16.73 35.34 -12.11
C ASN A 414 15.99 34.24 -11.34
N MET A 415 15.32 33.30 -12.02
CA MET A 415 14.62 32.19 -11.37
C MET A 415 15.59 31.13 -10.85
N GLU A 416 16.67 30.82 -11.58
CA GLU A 416 17.78 29.98 -11.11
C GLU A 416 18.53 30.65 -9.95
N GLN A 417 18.73 31.97 -9.97
CA GLN A 417 19.30 32.73 -8.85
C GLN A 417 18.37 32.73 -7.64
N ILE A 418 17.07 32.94 -7.84
CA ILE A 418 16.07 32.88 -6.76
C ILE A 418 16.01 31.47 -6.19
N GLU A 419 16.05 30.42 -7.03
CA GLU A 419 16.03 29.03 -6.58
C GLU A 419 17.30 28.69 -5.79
N GLN A 420 18.48 29.17 -6.22
CA GLN A 420 19.75 29.05 -5.49
C GLN A 420 19.76 29.86 -4.19
N GLU A 421 19.21 31.08 -4.17
CA GLU A 421 19.06 31.88 -2.96
C GLU A 421 18.09 31.22 -1.97
N LEU A 422 16.96 30.70 -2.46
CA LEU A 422 16.00 29.97 -1.63
C LEU A 422 16.63 28.70 -1.06
N THR A 423 17.39 27.94 -1.86
CA THR A 423 18.07 26.74 -1.35
C THR A 423 19.15 27.11 -0.34
N ALA A 424 19.92 28.17 -0.57
CA ALA A 424 20.93 28.65 0.37
C ALA A 424 20.31 29.14 1.69
N GLU A 425 19.18 29.84 1.62
CA GLU A 425 18.45 30.35 2.78
C GLU A 425 17.78 29.20 3.55
N MET A 426 17.15 28.26 2.86
CA MET A 426 16.57 27.07 3.46
C MET A 426 17.66 26.20 4.13
N THR A 427 18.82 26.07 3.50
CA THR A 427 19.98 25.38 4.08
C THR A 427 20.50 26.10 5.33
N ARG A 428 20.55 27.44 5.33
CA ARG A 428 20.89 28.23 6.53
C ARG A 428 19.88 28.03 7.66
N ILE A 429 18.58 28.08 7.37
CA ILE A 429 17.52 27.89 8.36
C ILE A 429 17.60 26.48 8.97
N ILE A 430 17.80 25.46 8.13
CA ILE A 430 17.98 24.08 8.60
C ILE A 430 19.21 23.99 9.50
N LYS A 431 20.35 24.57 9.09
CA LYS A 431 21.60 24.53 9.86
C LYS A 431 21.45 25.24 11.21
N HIS A 432 20.77 26.39 11.24
CA HIS A 432 20.50 27.15 12.46
C HIS A 432 19.56 26.39 13.41
N LYS A 433 18.48 25.78 12.89
CA LYS A 433 17.61 24.92 13.70
C LYS A 433 18.35 23.70 14.24
N LEU A 434 19.23 23.10 13.44
CA LEU A 434 20.02 21.94 13.85
C LEU A 434 21.04 22.30 14.95
N GLU A 435 21.66 23.48 14.90
CA GLU A 435 22.53 23.97 15.98
C GLU A 435 21.75 24.31 17.25
N LYS A 436 20.57 24.89 17.12
CA LYS A 436 19.70 25.18 18.27
C LYS A 436 19.27 23.91 18.99
N VAL A 437 18.88 22.87 18.24
CA VAL A 437 18.57 21.55 18.78
C VAL A 437 19.81 20.89 19.41
N LYS A 438 21.02 21.06 18.82
CA LYS A 438 22.26 20.55 19.42
C LYS A 438 22.64 21.24 20.73
N LEU A 439 22.32 22.52 20.88
CA LEU A 439 22.52 23.27 22.13
C LEU A 439 21.51 22.83 23.19
N GLU A 440 20.23 22.70 22.83
CA GLU A 440 19.17 22.19 23.72
C GLU A 440 19.40 20.75 24.16
N LEU A 441 20.11 19.93 23.38
CA LEU A 441 20.54 18.57 23.73
C LEU A 441 21.87 18.52 24.53
N ARG A 442 22.55 19.65 24.69
CA ARG A 442 23.80 19.75 25.49
C ARG A 442 23.54 20.33 26.88
N ASP A 443 22.47 21.10 27.02
CA ASP A 443 22.01 21.71 28.28
C ASP A 443 20.96 20.86 29.02
N ASN A 444 20.49 19.76 28.43
CA ASN A 444 19.77 18.65 29.07
C ASN A 444 20.66 17.42 29.13
#